data_AF-A0A9P5N8L5-F1
#
_entry.id   AF-A0A9P5N8L5-F1
#
_cell.length_a   1.000
_cell.length_b   1.000
_cell.length_c   1.000
_cell.angle_alpha   90.00
_cell.angle_beta   90.00
_cell.angle_gamma   90.00
#
_symmetry.space_group_name_H-M   'P 1'
#
loop_
_entity.id
_entity.type
_entity.pdbx_description
1 polymer ?
#
loop_
_entity_poly.entity_id
_entity_poly.type
_entity_poly.pdbx_seq_one_letter_code
_entity_poly.pdbx_strand_id
1 'polypeptide(L)'
;MESNDFTPEQLAEAKRLAPLFQLNYQTTCAATVMFQTRLCRRNKTIMDTRAMFLKDMGTLGPEAYLPRRKVVEWMDSNSNGEGEQKVAWLMAMYVYEIVKASSKRERDWGHLVFTDAFVDRCLLVMVFPSPSDASGFSHEDYAKLTKWHAHRFMAMCMCIFHDDAPVSWVRATYVTEDQLEAPDFRLGKSFLSFNTNPFVDPFTERDLPPFFTVTPGTVLPCLLASDVFKIDSVRAQDPNLKSNPVPIPQTVRDKVIGDKNTRVSFRGSEWQSRHYRACARCKASKKRDLNLCSRCTIEFYCGKECQKLAWPEHKRWCRAGF
;
A
#
# COMPACT_ATOMS: atom_id res chain seq x y z
N MET A 1 24.43 7.94 -14.58
CA MET A 1 23.61 8.90 -13.82
C MET A 1 24.58 9.73 -13.00
N GLU A 2 24.96 10.86 -13.56
CA GLU A 2 25.86 11.84 -12.94
C GLU A 2 25.16 12.56 -11.78
N SER A 3 25.96 13.15 -10.90
CA SER A 3 25.64 13.66 -9.58
C SER A 3 24.34 14.49 -9.50
N ASN A 4 23.44 14.08 -8.60
CA ASN A 4 22.31 14.89 -8.15
C ASN A 4 22.83 16.06 -7.28
N ASP A 5 23.17 17.18 -7.91
CA ASP A 5 23.40 18.43 -7.19
C ASP A 5 22.06 19.04 -6.78
N PHE A 6 21.59 18.65 -5.60
CA PHE A 6 20.46 19.31 -4.95
C PHE A 6 20.82 20.77 -4.63
N THR A 7 19.89 21.70 -4.86
CA THR A 7 20.07 23.09 -4.39
C THR A 7 20.11 23.13 -2.85
N PRO A 8 20.71 24.16 -2.23
CA PRO A 8 20.68 24.33 -0.78
C PRO A 8 19.26 24.28 -0.19
N GLU A 9 18.26 24.83 -0.88
CA GLU A 9 16.85 24.76 -0.48
C GLU A 9 16.32 23.33 -0.54
N GLN A 10 16.64 22.56 -1.58
CA GLN A 10 16.24 21.15 -1.69
C GLN A 10 16.89 20.29 -0.61
N LEU A 11 18.15 20.55 -0.27
CA LEU A 11 18.87 19.90 0.83
C LEU A 11 18.29 20.27 2.21
N ALA A 12 17.94 21.54 2.41
CA ALA A 12 17.30 22.00 3.64
C ALA A 12 15.90 21.40 3.80
N GLU A 13 15.12 21.35 2.71
CA GLU A 13 13.81 20.72 2.68
C GLU A 13 13.91 19.21 2.89
N ALA A 14 14.85 18.52 2.23
CA ALA A 14 15.11 17.11 2.46
C ALA A 14 15.50 16.83 3.92
N LYS A 15 16.32 17.67 4.57
CA LYS A 15 16.66 17.56 5.99
C LYS A 15 15.47 17.85 6.92
N ARG A 16 14.65 18.86 6.61
CA ARG A 16 13.42 19.20 7.35
C ARG A 16 12.42 18.05 7.30
N LEU A 17 12.31 17.46 6.12
CA LEU A 17 11.45 16.33 5.85
C LEU A 17 12.08 15.02 6.32
N ALA A 18 13.40 14.91 6.50
CA ALA A 18 14.09 13.66 6.84
C ALA A 18 13.46 12.86 8.00
N PRO A 19 12.95 13.46 9.10
CA PRO A 19 12.22 12.71 10.12
C PRO A 19 10.90 12.09 9.63
N LEU A 20 10.24 12.73 8.65
CA LEU A 20 9.11 12.17 7.91
C LEU A 20 9.56 11.14 6.87
N PHE A 21 10.80 11.19 6.37
CA PHE A 21 11.38 10.26 5.38
C PHE A 21 12.34 9.22 5.97
N GLN A 22 12.44 9.09 7.30
CA GLN A 22 13.06 7.93 7.95
C GLN A 22 12.12 6.74 7.76
N LEU A 23 12.10 6.23 6.54
CA LEU A 23 11.15 5.26 6.05
C LEU A 23 11.53 3.90 6.61
N ASN A 24 10.99 3.59 7.78
CA ASN A 24 10.78 2.20 8.14
C ASN A 24 9.59 1.67 7.32
N TYR A 25 9.85 1.35 6.05
CA TYR A 25 8.85 0.80 5.12
C TYR A 25 8.19 -0.49 5.64
N GLN A 26 8.84 -1.20 6.58
CA GLN A 26 8.31 -2.44 7.17
C GLN A 26 7.16 -2.19 8.16
N THR A 27 6.99 -0.96 8.64
CA THR A 27 6.00 -0.62 9.68
C THR A 27 5.05 0.52 9.29
N THR A 28 5.21 1.03 8.07
CA THR A 28 4.47 2.19 7.58
C THR A 28 3.27 1.72 6.75
N CYS A 29 2.09 2.26 7.04
CA CYS A 29 0.88 1.95 6.27
C CYS A 29 0.88 2.66 4.91
N ALA A 30 0.08 2.15 3.96
CA ALA A 30 -0.01 2.67 2.61
C ALA A 30 -0.35 4.16 2.57
N ALA A 31 -1.25 4.63 3.44
CA ALA A 31 -1.62 6.04 3.44
C ALA A 31 -0.44 6.97 3.73
N THR A 32 0.46 6.58 4.64
CA THR A 32 1.66 7.35 4.95
C THR A 32 2.65 7.32 3.79
N VAL A 33 2.90 6.13 3.21
CA VAL A 33 3.81 5.98 2.06
C VAL A 33 3.31 6.80 0.87
N MET A 34 2.03 6.70 0.53
CA MET A 34 1.44 7.43 -0.60
C MET A 34 1.40 8.94 -0.35
N PHE A 35 1.16 9.36 0.89
CA PHE A 35 1.28 10.77 1.27
C PHE A 35 2.72 11.30 1.14
N GLN A 36 3.73 10.54 1.55
CA GLN A 36 5.13 10.89 1.32
C GLN A 36 5.48 10.90 -0.17
N THR A 37 4.97 9.94 -0.94
CA THR A 37 5.19 9.86 -2.39
C THR A 37 4.58 11.07 -3.09
N ARG A 38 3.42 11.57 -2.63
CA ARG A 38 2.82 12.84 -3.05
C ARG A 38 3.77 14.02 -2.80
N LEU A 39 4.41 14.09 -1.64
CA LEU A 39 5.39 15.14 -1.34
C LEU A 39 6.65 15.02 -2.23
N CYS A 40 7.16 13.80 -2.43
CA CYS A 40 8.26 13.53 -3.36
C CYS A 40 7.94 14.02 -4.76
N ARG A 41 6.75 13.72 -5.28
CA ARG A 41 6.27 14.17 -6.59
C ARG A 41 6.30 15.70 -6.70
N ARG A 42 5.79 16.43 -5.70
CA ARG A 42 5.82 17.91 -5.68
C ARG A 42 7.25 18.46 -5.73
N ASN A 43 8.18 17.74 -5.10
CA ASN A 43 9.60 18.07 -5.08
C ASN A 43 10.40 17.50 -6.27
N LYS A 44 9.73 16.84 -7.23
CA LYS A 44 10.35 16.14 -8.37
C LYS A 44 11.38 15.08 -7.96
N THR A 45 11.18 14.46 -6.79
CA THR A 45 11.98 13.35 -6.28
C THR A 45 11.29 12.04 -6.57
N ILE A 46 12.06 11.02 -6.94
CA ILE A 46 11.58 9.67 -7.18
C ILE A 46 11.88 8.81 -5.93
N MET A 47 10.90 8.01 -5.52
CA MET A 47 11.06 7.04 -4.44
C MET A 47 10.93 5.62 -5.02
N ASP A 48 12.00 4.84 -4.90
CA ASP A 48 12.00 3.43 -5.28
C ASP A 48 12.58 2.60 -4.13
N THR A 49 11.77 1.72 -3.58
CA THR A 49 12.10 0.87 -2.43
C THR A 49 12.69 -0.48 -2.84
N ARG A 50 12.80 -0.75 -4.15
CA ARG A 50 13.27 -2.03 -4.71
C ARG A 50 14.62 -2.46 -4.11
N ALA A 51 15.62 -1.59 -4.16
CA ALA A 51 16.97 -1.93 -3.69
C ALA A 51 17.00 -2.28 -2.19
N MET A 52 16.20 -1.60 -1.38
CA MET A 52 16.08 -1.91 0.05
C MET A 52 15.40 -3.26 0.28
N PHE A 53 14.32 -3.53 -0.45
CA PHE A 53 13.59 -4.79 -0.35
C PHE A 53 14.45 -5.99 -0.79
N LEU A 54 15.19 -5.88 -1.88
CA LEU A 54 16.04 -6.97 -2.38
C LEU A 54 17.23 -7.28 -1.45
N LYS A 55 17.67 -6.30 -0.65
CA LYS A 55 18.78 -6.45 0.29
C LYS A 55 18.38 -7.13 1.59
N ASP A 56 17.15 -6.91 2.05
CA ASP A 56 16.67 -7.35 3.36
C ASP A 56 15.21 -7.80 3.32
N MET A 57 14.97 -9.05 3.74
CA MET A 57 13.62 -9.60 3.92
C MET A 57 12.79 -8.84 4.96
N GLY A 58 13.46 -8.15 5.88
CA GLY A 58 12.82 -7.33 6.88
C GLY A 58 11.99 -8.14 7.87
N THR A 59 10.72 -7.75 8.03
CA THR A 59 9.76 -8.46 8.87
C THR A 59 9.08 -9.64 8.17
N LEU A 60 9.28 -9.80 6.86
CA LEU A 60 8.77 -10.96 6.14
C LEU A 60 9.60 -12.19 6.49
N GLY A 61 8.94 -13.31 6.81
CA GLY A 61 9.61 -14.61 6.85
C GLY A 61 10.02 -15.07 5.46
N PRO A 62 10.91 -16.08 5.33
CA PRO A 62 11.40 -16.56 4.03
C PRO A 62 10.27 -16.98 3.08
N GLU A 63 9.25 -17.66 3.61
CA GLU A 63 8.07 -18.13 2.88
C GLU A 63 7.31 -16.98 2.22
N ALA A 64 7.22 -15.82 2.88
CA ALA A 64 6.56 -14.64 2.35
C ALA A 64 7.49 -13.80 1.46
N TYR A 65 8.79 -13.78 1.75
CA TYR A 65 9.77 -12.95 1.05
C TYR A 65 10.08 -13.47 -0.35
N LEU A 66 10.40 -14.77 -0.50
CA LEU A 66 10.88 -15.33 -1.77
C LEU A 66 9.87 -15.17 -2.92
N PRO A 67 8.56 -15.47 -2.74
CA PRO A 67 7.55 -15.26 -3.77
C PRO A 67 7.46 -13.78 -4.21
N ARG A 68 7.49 -12.85 -3.25
CA ARG A 68 7.42 -11.40 -3.53
C ARG A 68 8.69 -10.90 -4.22
N ARG A 69 9.85 -11.43 -3.85
CA ARG A 69 11.13 -11.13 -4.49
C ARG A 69 11.11 -11.43 -5.99
N LYS A 70 10.61 -12.61 -6.38
CA LYS A 70 10.48 -12.98 -7.80
C LYS A 70 9.64 -11.97 -8.59
N VAL A 71 8.49 -11.56 -8.05
CA VAL A 71 7.66 -10.52 -8.69
C VAL A 71 8.42 -9.20 -8.84
N VAL A 72 9.17 -8.80 -7.82
CA VAL A 72 9.96 -7.55 -7.87
C VAL A 72 11.07 -7.60 -8.92
N GLU A 73 11.69 -8.77 -9.12
CA GLU A 73 12.70 -9.01 -10.16
C GLU A 73 12.07 -8.96 -11.57
N TRP A 74 10.83 -9.44 -11.74
CA TRP A 74 10.08 -9.28 -13.01
C TRP A 74 9.72 -7.83 -13.33
N MET A 75 9.60 -6.98 -12.30
CA MET A 75 9.29 -5.57 -12.45
C MET A 75 10.52 -4.70 -12.69
N ASP A 76 11.72 -5.29 -12.85
CA ASP A 76 12.93 -4.56 -13.22
C ASP A 76 12.95 -4.30 -14.74
N SER A 77 13.01 -3.02 -15.14
CA SER A 77 13.09 -2.64 -16.56
C SER A 77 14.31 -3.21 -17.30
N ASN A 78 15.36 -3.64 -16.58
CA ASN A 78 16.53 -4.27 -17.18
C ASN A 78 16.34 -5.76 -17.49
N SER A 79 15.32 -6.41 -16.92
CA SER A 79 15.01 -7.81 -17.22
C SER A 79 14.10 -7.98 -18.45
N ASN A 80 13.51 -6.88 -18.95
CA ASN A 80 12.73 -6.90 -20.18
C ASN A 80 13.63 -6.95 -21.42
N GLY A 81 13.27 -7.78 -22.40
CA GLY A 81 14.04 -7.98 -23.63
C GLY A 81 14.26 -6.70 -24.45
N GLU A 82 15.28 -6.71 -25.32
CA GLU A 82 15.58 -5.59 -26.20
C GLU A 82 14.37 -5.24 -27.10
N GLY A 83 13.95 -3.96 -27.10
CA GLY A 83 12.93 -3.42 -27.99
C GLY A 83 11.60 -3.01 -27.33
N GLU A 84 11.33 -3.41 -26.10
CA GLU A 84 10.15 -2.91 -25.38
C GLU A 84 10.41 -1.51 -24.80
N GLN A 85 9.43 -0.62 -24.95
CA GLN A 85 9.48 0.71 -24.35
C GLN A 85 9.66 0.53 -22.84
N LYS A 86 10.81 0.98 -22.30
CA LYS A 86 11.18 0.82 -20.88
C LYS A 86 10.28 1.66 -19.99
N VAL A 87 9.08 1.15 -19.74
CA VAL A 87 8.17 1.68 -18.75
C VAL A 87 8.73 1.31 -17.38
N ALA A 88 9.26 2.30 -16.67
CA ALA A 88 9.81 2.10 -15.34
C ALA A 88 8.69 2.15 -14.29
N TRP A 89 8.28 0.97 -13.81
CA TRP A 89 7.49 0.84 -12.59
C TRP A 89 8.42 0.91 -11.37
N LEU A 90 8.07 1.74 -10.41
CA LEU A 90 8.85 1.97 -9.19
C LEU A 90 8.19 1.26 -8.03
N MET A 91 8.96 0.58 -7.20
CA MET A 91 8.40 -0.16 -6.09
C MET A 91 8.13 0.77 -4.91
N ALA A 92 6.88 0.86 -4.47
CA ALA A 92 6.47 1.69 -3.35
C ALA A 92 6.40 0.89 -2.03
N MET A 93 5.85 -0.33 -2.06
CA MET A 93 5.56 -1.14 -0.87
C MET A 93 5.62 -2.65 -1.18
N TYR A 94 5.86 -3.48 -0.16
CA TYR A 94 5.89 -4.95 -0.27
C TYR A 94 5.03 -5.72 0.74
N VAL A 95 4.54 -5.02 1.77
CA VAL A 95 3.44 -5.42 2.64
C VAL A 95 2.79 -4.13 3.12
N TYR A 96 1.47 -4.05 3.07
CA TYR A 96 0.79 -2.85 3.55
C TYR A 96 -0.56 -3.14 4.19
N GLU A 97 -0.89 -2.32 5.18
CA GLU A 97 -2.27 -2.03 5.55
C GLU A 97 -2.64 -0.63 5.03
N ILE A 98 -3.91 -0.36 4.76
CA ILE A 98 -4.35 0.92 4.18
C ILE A 98 -3.98 2.10 5.08
N VAL A 99 -4.40 2.04 6.33
CA VAL A 99 -3.94 2.93 7.40
C VAL A 99 -3.48 2.09 8.57
N LYS A 100 -2.56 2.63 9.37
CA LYS A 100 -2.06 1.92 10.54
C LYS A 100 -3.23 1.51 11.43
N ALA A 101 -3.18 0.29 11.96
CA ALA A 101 -4.23 -0.30 12.79
C ALA A 101 -5.56 -0.62 12.08
N SER A 102 -5.66 -0.52 10.75
CA SER A 102 -6.88 -0.90 10.00
C SER A 102 -6.93 -2.39 9.70
N SER A 103 -5.78 -3.03 9.53
CA SER A 103 -5.71 -4.46 9.29
C SER A 103 -5.85 -5.22 10.59
N LYS A 104 -6.83 -6.12 10.63
CA LYS A 104 -7.12 -6.98 11.78
C LYS A 104 -6.98 -8.45 11.43
N ARG A 105 -7.07 -8.77 10.14
CA ARG A 105 -7.06 -10.13 9.60
C ARG A 105 -6.12 -10.23 8.42
N GLU A 106 -5.72 -11.45 8.08
CA GLU A 106 -4.82 -11.71 6.94
C GLU A 106 -5.32 -11.03 5.66
N ARG A 107 -6.61 -11.19 5.35
CA ARG A 107 -7.20 -10.54 4.16
C ARG A 107 -7.07 -9.03 4.12
N ASP A 108 -6.92 -8.35 5.26
CA ASP A 108 -6.86 -6.89 5.28
C ASP A 108 -5.49 -6.36 4.81
N TRP A 109 -4.47 -7.23 4.69
CA TRP A 109 -3.14 -6.87 4.23
C TRP A 109 -3.00 -7.02 2.72
N GLY A 110 -2.37 -6.03 2.09
CA GLY A 110 -1.94 -6.08 0.71
C GLY A 110 -0.45 -6.37 0.60
N HIS A 111 0.01 -6.82 -0.57
CA HIS A 111 1.39 -7.28 -0.77
C HIS A 111 2.21 -6.20 -1.48
N LEU A 112 2.34 -6.28 -2.81
CA LEU A 112 3.23 -5.41 -3.55
C LEU A 112 2.47 -4.23 -4.15
N VAL A 113 3.07 -3.05 -4.08
CA VAL A 113 2.60 -1.85 -4.79
C VAL A 113 3.73 -1.27 -5.60
N PHE A 114 3.44 -1.04 -6.88
CA PHE A 114 4.29 -0.28 -7.78
C PHE A 114 3.56 0.97 -8.25
N THR A 115 4.30 2.03 -8.53
CA THR A 115 3.76 3.28 -9.07
C THR A 115 4.59 3.70 -10.26
N ASP A 116 4.02 4.53 -11.14
CA ASP A 116 4.86 5.30 -12.05
C ASP A 116 5.58 6.45 -11.31
N ALA A 117 6.47 7.16 -12.01
CA ALA A 117 7.27 8.25 -11.43
C ALA A 117 6.44 9.41 -10.88
N PHE A 118 5.19 9.56 -11.33
CA PHE A 118 4.31 10.67 -10.95
C PHE A 118 3.15 10.24 -10.06
N VAL A 119 3.08 8.96 -9.68
CA VAL A 119 1.99 8.38 -8.90
C VAL A 119 0.63 8.65 -9.55
N ASP A 120 0.59 8.71 -10.87
CA ASP A 120 -0.66 8.81 -11.63
C ASP A 120 -1.31 7.42 -11.75
N ARG A 121 -0.47 6.38 -11.72
CA ARG A 121 -0.89 4.99 -11.91
C ARG A 121 -0.25 4.10 -10.87
N CYS A 122 -1.03 3.16 -10.36
CA CYS A 122 -0.56 2.19 -9.37
C CYS A 122 -0.85 0.77 -9.86
N LEU A 123 0.12 -0.12 -9.71
CA LEU A 123 -0.05 -1.56 -9.83
C LEU A 123 -0.04 -2.21 -8.45
N LEU A 124 -0.99 -3.10 -8.20
CA LEU A 124 -1.01 -3.98 -7.05
C LEU A 124 -0.78 -5.41 -7.52
N VAL A 125 0.14 -6.12 -6.88
CA VAL A 125 0.31 -7.56 -7.11
C VAL A 125 0.14 -8.28 -5.78
N MET A 126 -0.94 -9.04 -5.67
CA MET A 126 -1.16 -9.98 -4.58
C MET A 126 -0.42 -11.27 -4.89
N VAL A 127 0.09 -11.93 -3.84
CA VAL A 127 0.89 -13.15 -3.97
C VAL A 127 0.27 -14.17 -3.04
N PHE A 128 -0.35 -15.19 -3.61
CA PHE A 128 -1.09 -16.19 -2.85
C PHE A 128 -0.39 -17.54 -2.91
N PRO A 129 -0.64 -18.43 -1.95
CA PRO A 129 -0.21 -19.82 -2.10
C PRO A 129 -0.90 -20.48 -3.30
N SER A 130 -0.41 -21.65 -3.69
CA SER A 130 -1.07 -22.45 -4.71
C SER A 130 -2.53 -22.75 -4.29
N PRO A 131 -3.49 -22.73 -5.24
CA PRO A 131 -4.87 -23.08 -4.93
C PRO A 131 -4.99 -24.48 -4.31
N SER A 132 -5.98 -24.66 -3.43
CA SER A 132 -6.25 -25.95 -2.79
C SER A 132 -7.75 -26.11 -2.50
N ASP A 133 -8.15 -27.31 -2.09
CA ASP A 133 -9.54 -27.59 -1.67
C ASP A 133 -9.93 -26.92 -0.35
N ALA A 134 -8.98 -26.27 0.34
CA ALA A 134 -9.26 -25.53 1.57
C ALA A 134 -10.12 -24.30 1.28
N SER A 135 -11.13 -24.06 2.13
CA SER A 135 -12.02 -22.89 2.01
C SER A 135 -11.23 -21.58 1.95
N GLY A 136 -11.48 -20.77 0.93
CA GLY A 136 -10.82 -19.48 0.70
C GLY A 136 -9.56 -19.55 -0.17
N PHE A 137 -9.09 -20.74 -0.56
CA PHE A 137 -7.86 -20.90 -1.34
C PHE A 137 -8.14 -21.30 -2.79
N SER A 138 -9.12 -20.63 -3.41
CA SER A 138 -9.45 -20.79 -4.84
C SER A 138 -9.01 -19.55 -5.63
N HIS A 139 -8.82 -19.71 -6.94
CA HIS A 139 -8.61 -18.56 -7.84
C HIS A 139 -9.76 -17.55 -7.78
N GLU A 140 -10.99 -18.00 -7.56
CA GLU A 140 -12.15 -17.10 -7.41
C GLU A 140 -12.02 -16.24 -6.14
N ASP A 141 -11.55 -16.83 -5.04
CA ASP A 141 -11.32 -16.10 -3.79
C ASP A 141 -10.18 -15.10 -3.92
N TYR A 142 -9.09 -15.50 -4.58
CA TYR A 142 -7.94 -14.63 -4.89
C TYR A 142 -8.33 -13.44 -5.77
N ALA A 143 -9.15 -13.68 -6.80
CA ALA A 143 -9.71 -12.65 -7.66
C ALA A 143 -10.59 -11.67 -6.85
N LYS A 144 -11.50 -12.17 -6.01
CA LYS A 144 -12.36 -11.34 -5.14
C LYS A 144 -11.54 -10.49 -4.18
N LEU A 145 -10.53 -11.08 -3.52
CA LEU A 145 -9.67 -10.39 -2.56
C LEU A 145 -8.83 -9.31 -3.23
N THR A 146 -8.21 -9.63 -4.36
CA THR A 146 -7.41 -8.71 -5.18
C THR A 146 -8.23 -7.51 -5.66
N LYS A 147 -9.42 -7.77 -6.21
CA LYS A 147 -10.34 -6.72 -6.64
C LYS A 147 -10.74 -5.80 -5.49
N TRP A 148 -11.03 -6.36 -4.32
CA TRP A 148 -11.36 -5.56 -3.13
C TRP A 148 -10.18 -4.69 -2.67
N HIS A 149 -8.95 -5.21 -2.69
CA HIS A 149 -7.75 -4.40 -2.42
C HIS A 149 -7.56 -3.27 -3.43
N ALA A 150 -7.83 -3.50 -4.72
CA ALA A 150 -7.81 -2.45 -5.74
C ALA A 150 -8.77 -1.29 -5.40
N HIS A 151 -10.00 -1.61 -5.01
CA HIS A 151 -10.98 -0.60 -4.58
C HIS A 151 -10.52 0.12 -3.31
N ARG A 152 -10.03 -0.60 -2.31
CA ARG A 152 -9.55 0.00 -1.05
C ARG A 152 -8.37 0.94 -1.27
N PHE A 153 -7.43 0.54 -2.11
CA PHE A 153 -6.27 1.34 -2.43
C PHE A 153 -6.65 2.60 -3.23
N MET A 154 -7.52 2.47 -4.25
CA MET A 154 -8.05 3.63 -4.97
C MET A 154 -8.82 4.58 -4.05
N ALA A 155 -9.69 4.06 -3.18
CA ALA A 155 -10.42 4.85 -2.21
C ALA A 155 -9.48 5.65 -1.27
N MET A 156 -8.39 5.02 -0.83
CA MET A 156 -7.35 5.70 -0.04
C MET A 156 -6.63 6.77 -0.87
N CYS A 157 -6.26 6.48 -2.12
CA CYS A 157 -5.67 7.47 -3.02
C CYS A 157 -6.59 8.67 -3.23
N MET A 158 -7.89 8.47 -3.43
CA MET A 158 -8.86 9.58 -3.53
C MET A 158 -8.85 10.46 -2.27
N CYS A 159 -8.77 9.86 -1.08
CA CYS A 159 -8.65 10.62 0.16
C CYS A 159 -7.34 11.42 0.24
N ILE A 160 -6.21 10.84 -0.18
CA ILE A 160 -4.88 11.46 -0.06
C ILE A 160 -4.64 12.53 -1.11
N PHE A 161 -5.15 12.35 -2.32
CA PHE A 161 -4.85 13.17 -3.50
C PHE A 161 -6.03 14.07 -3.94
N HIS A 162 -7.07 14.26 -3.13
CA HIS A 162 -8.24 15.08 -3.53
C HIS A 162 -7.91 16.56 -3.76
N ASP A 163 -6.84 17.06 -3.15
CA ASP A 163 -6.33 18.43 -3.26
C ASP A 163 -5.02 18.48 -4.07
N ASP A 164 -4.82 17.48 -4.93
CA ASP A 164 -3.68 17.36 -5.85
C ASP A 164 -4.16 16.76 -7.18
N ALA A 165 -3.21 16.49 -8.07
CA ALA A 165 -3.49 15.69 -9.25
C ALA A 165 -3.87 14.26 -8.82
N PRO A 166 -5.07 13.79 -9.21
CA PRO A 166 -5.60 12.50 -8.77
C PRO A 166 -4.82 11.34 -9.39
N VAL A 167 -4.86 10.19 -8.72
CA VAL A 167 -4.45 8.91 -9.32
C VAL A 167 -5.48 8.53 -10.37
N SER A 168 -5.07 8.41 -11.63
CA SER A 168 -5.95 8.06 -12.74
C SER A 168 -6.55 6.66 -12.58
N TRP A 169 -5.74 5.67 -12.19
CA TRP A 169 -6.20 4.32 -11.96
C TRP A 169 -5.30 3.50 -11.03
N VAL A 170 -5.89 2.48 -10.42
CA VAL A 170 -5.22 1.41 -9.70
C VAL A 170 -5.55 0.12 -10.43
N ARG A 171 -4.53 -0.60 -10.89
CA ARG A 171 -4.68 -1.91 -11.50
C ARG A 171 -4.16 -2.97 -10.54
N ALA A 172 -4.90 -4.05 -10.35
CA ALA A 172 -4.52 -5.11 -9.44
C ALA A 172 -4.61 -6.46 -10.12
N THR A 173 -3.62 -7.31 -9.89
CA THR A 173 -3.64 -8.73 -10.25
C THR A 173 -3.12 -9.56 -9.07
N TYR A 174 -3.18 -10.88 -9.20
CA TYR A 174 -2.53 -11.79 -8.28
C TYR A 174 -1.66 -12.78 -9.02
N VAL A 175 -0.74 -13.40 -8.30
CA VAL A 175 0.03 -14.57 -8.74
C VAL A 175 -0.02 -15.63 -7.65
N THR A 176 0.15 -16.88 -8.03
CA THR A 176 0.22 -18.01 -7.10
C THR A 176 1.63 -18.61 -7.05
N GLU A 177 1.94 -19.39 -6.03
CA GLU A 177 3.28 -19.98 -5.86
C GLU A 177 3.68 -20.90 -7.02
N ASP A 178 2.77 -21.75 -7.50
CA ASP A 178 2.96 -22.57 -8.70
C ASP A 178 3.31 -21.74 -9.95
N GLN A 179 2.63 -20.60 -10.14
CA GLN A 179 2.95 -19.66 -11.22
C GLN A 179 4.33 -19.03 -11.05
N LEU A 180 4.76 -18.76 -9.81
CA LEU A 180 6.09 -18.22 -9.52
C LEU A 180 7.22 -19.24 -9.70
N GLU A 181 6.92 -20.53 -9.60
CA GLU A 181 7.87 -21.61 -9.90
C GLU A 181 7.92 -21.98 -11.39
N ALA A 182 6.91 -21.59 -12.18
CA ALA A 182 6.92 -21.80 -13.62
C ALA A 182 7.99 -20.92 -14.30
N PRO A 183 8.94 -21.50 -15.06
CA PRO A 183 10.09 -20.77 -15.61
C PRO A 183 9.67 -19.65 -16.59
N ASP A 184 8.59 -19.89 -17.33
CA ASP A 184 8.12 -19.02 -18.40
C ASP A 184 6.97 -18.09 -17.99
N PHE A 185 6.46 -18.21 -16.76
CA PHE A 185 5.37 -17.37 -16.31
C PHE A 185 5.86 -15.95 -16.02
N ARG A 186 5.13 -14.95 -16.54
CA ARG A 186 5.36 -13.53 -16.30
C ARG A 186 4.02 -12.81 -16.18
N LEU A 187 4.05 -11.60 -15.61
CA LEU A 187 2.88 -10.72 -15.62
C LEU A 187 2.54 -10.32 -17.05
N GLY A 188 1.24 -10.27 -17.37
CA GLY A 188 0.77 -9.90 -18.70
C GLY A 188 1.20 -8.50 -19.12
N LYS A 189 1.49 -8.31 -20.41
CA LYS A 189 1.90 -7.00 -20.95
C LYS A 189 0.76 -6.00 -20.84
N SER A 190 -0.48 -6.46 -21.00
CA SER A 190 -1.68 -5.64 -20.81
C SER A 190 -1.75 -5.07 -19.38
N PHE A 191 -1.40 -5.86 -18.38
CA PHE A 191 -1.34 -5.44 -16.97
C PHE A 191 -0.27 -4.38 -16.73
N LEU A 192 0.91 -4.53 -17.33
CA LEU A 192 2.03 -3.58 -17.19
C LEU A 192 1.86 -2.31 -18.03
N SER A 193 0.92 -2.30 -18.96
CA SER A 193 0.70 -1.18 -19.88
C SER A 193 0.20 0.08 -19.16
N PHE A 194 0.70 1.23 -19.62
CA PHE A 194 0.26 2.55 -19.21
C PHE A 194 -1.10 2.97 -19.79
N ASN A 195 -1.63 2.22 -20.75
CA ASN A 195 -2.92 2.47 -21.38
C ASN A 195 -4.06 2.26 -20.37
N THR A 196 -5.05 3.17 -20.38
CA THR A 196 -6.24 3.08 -19.52
C THR A 196 -7.07 1.84 -19.81
N ASN A 197 -7.18 1.50 -21.10
CA ASN A 197 -7.88 0.32 -21.61
C ASN A 197 -6.88 -0.54 -22.40
N PRO A 198 -6.02 -1.31 -21.71
CA PRO A 198 -5.08 -2.16 -22.41
C PRO A 198 -5.82 -3.26 -23.16
N PHE A 199 -5.38 -3.55 -24.38
CA PHE A 199 -5.86 -4.71 -25.11
C PHE A 199 -5.35 -5.97 -24.41
N VAL A 200 -6.27 -6.87 -24.06
CA VAL A 200 -5.95 -8.20 -23.52
C VAL A 200 -5.95 -9.16 -24.69
N ASP A 201 -4.79 -9.71 -25.02
CA ASP A 201 -4.67 -10.67 -26.11
C ASP A 201 -5.20 -12.04 -25.65
N PRO A 202 -6.33 -12.53 -26.22
CA PRO A 202 -6.95 -13.77 -25.78
C PRO A 202 -6.12 -15.01 -26.10
N PHE A 203 -5.07 -14.91 -26.92
CA PHE A 203 -4.20 -16.03 -27.28
C PHE A 203 -2.98 -16.13 -26.37
N THR A 204 -2.39 -15.00 -25.98
CA THR A 204 -1.16 -14.97 -25.17
C THR A 204 -1.42 -14.78 -23.69
N GLU A 205 -2.60 -14.27 -23.30
CA GLU A 205 -2.92 -13.96 -21.90
C GLU A 205 -4.09 -14.79 -21.35
N ARG A 206 -4.51 -15.86 -22.05
CA ARG A 206 -5.67 -16.68 -21.66
C ARG A 206 -5.54 -17.34 -20.30
N ASP A 207 -4.33 -17.79 -19.99
CA ASP A 207 -4.01 -18.54 -18.77
C ASP A 207 -3.44 -17.64 -17.67
N LEU A 208 -3.38 -16.32 -17.92
CA LEU A 208 -2.91 -15.36 -16.92
C LEU A 208 -4.03 -15.01 -15.93
N PRO A 209 -3.68 -14.75 -14.66
CA PRO A 209 -4.63 -14.22 -13.69
C PRO A 209 -5.31 -12.95 -14.20
N PRO A 210 -6.64 -12.81 -14.00
CA PRO A 210 -7.34 -11.61 -14.41
C PRO A 210 -6.81 -10.41 -13.63
N PHE A 211 -6.74 -9.26 -14.29
CA PHE A 211 -6.49 -7.99 -13.60
C PHE A 211 -7.72 -7.10 -13.57
N PHE A 212 -7.78 -6.27 -12.54
CA PHE A 212 -8.87 -5.36 -12.27
C PHE A 212 -8.37 -3.93 -12.38
N THR A 213 -9.05 -3.08 -13.14
CA THR A 213 -8.73 -1.65 -13.21
C THR A 213 -9.81 -0.87 -12.48
N VAL A 214 -9.41 -0.16 -11.41
CA VAL A 214 -10.29 0.71 -10.63
C VAL A 214 -9.88 2.16 -10.89
N THR A 215 -10.84 2.99 -11.28
CA THR A 215 -10.66 4.43 -11.50
C THR A 215 -11.37 5.19 -10.39
N PRO A 216 -11.13 6.50 -10.22
CA PRO A 216 -11.96 7.32 -9.35
C PRO A 216 -13.45 7.22 -9.69
N GLY A 217 -13.82 6.98 -10.95
CA GLY A 217 -15.21 6.80 -11.40
C GLY A 217 -15.85 5.47 -11.00
N THR A 218 -15.05 4.40 -10.94
CA THR A 218 -15.53 3.02 -10.72
C THR A 218 -15.23 2.46 -9.32
N VAL A 219 -14.66 3.26 -8.44
CA VAL A 219 -14.39 2.89 -7.04
C VAL A 219 -15.69 2.56 -6.29
N LEU A 220 -15.63 1.52 -5.43
CA LEU A 220 -16.74 1.12 -4.58
C LEU A 220 -16.49 1.60 -3.14
N PRO A 221 -17.53 1.96 -2.38
CA PRO A 221 -17.39 2.33 -0.97
C PRO A 221 -16.89 1.14 -0.14
N CYS A 222 -15.67 1.23 0.38
CA CYS A 222 -14.99 0.09 1.03
C CYS A 222 -14.10 0.44 2.23
N LEU A 223 -13.88 1.74 2.48
CA LEU A 223 -13.20 2.20 3.69
C LEU A 223 -14.21 2.38 4.81
N LEU A 224 -13.82 2.12 6.06
CA LEU A 224 -14.65 2.54 7.20
C LEU A 224 -14.46 4.04 7.46
N ALA A 225 -15.44 4.68 8.09
CA ALA A 225 -15.29 6.06 8.58
C ALA A 225 -14.05 6.24 9.46
N SER A 226 -13.72 5.25 10.29
CA SER A 226 -12.51 5.23 11.10
C SER A 226 -11.21 5.16 10.29
N ASP A 227 -11.25 4.56 9.10
CA ASP A 227 -10.08 4.51 8.21
C ASP A 227 -9.87 5.90 7.59
N VAL A 228 -10.94 6.54 7.09
CA VAL A 228 -10.88 7.90 6.53
C VAL A 228 -10.40 8.92 7.56
N PHE A 229 -10.90 8.86 8.80
CA PHE A 229 -10.41 9.70 9.90
C PHE A 229 -8.90 9.58 10.13
N LYS A 230 -8.35 8.36 10.04
CA LYS A 230 -6.90 8.15 10.15
C LYS A 230 -6.14 8.68 8.93
N ILE A 231 -6.73 8.62 7.73
CA ILE A 231 -6.13 9.25 6.54
C ILE A 231 -6.05 10.77 6.74
N ASP A 232 -7.11 11.40 7.28
CA ASP A 232 -7.06 12.82 7.67
C ASP A 232 -5.92 13.10 8.66
N SER A 233 -5.74 12.25 9.69
CA SER A 233 -4.62 12.36 10.63
C SER A 233 -3.24 12.26 9.97
N VAL A 234 -3.10 11.44 8.92
CA VAL A 234 -1.86 11.34 8.14
C VAL A 234 -1.65 12.63 7.34
N ARG A 235 -2.68 13.12 6.63
CA ARG A 235 -2.61 14.37 5.87
C ARG A 235 -2.33 15.59 6.75
N ALA A 236 -2.84 15.59 7.98
CA ALA A 236 -2.58 16.64 8.98
C ALA A 236 -1.09 16.80 9.31
N GLN A 237 -0.23 15.86 8.92
CA GLN A 237 1.22 15.92 9.11
C GLN A 237 1.94 16.68 8.01
N ASP A 238 1.26 17.10 6.93
CA ASP A 238 1.83 17.96 5.90
C ASP A 238 2.39 19.23 6.55
N PRO A 239 3.70 19.50 6.43
CA PRO A 239 4.28 20.70 7.03
C PRO A 239 3.95 21.98 6.26
N ASN A 240 3.41 21.86 5.03
CA ASN A 240 3.01 22.98 4.17
C ASN A 240 1.51 23.29 4.27
N LEU A 241 0.70 22.36 4.81
CA LEU A 241 -0.66 22.71 5.20
C LEU A 241 -0.55 23.70 6.37
N LYS A 242 -1.13 24.89 6.17
CA LYS A 242 -1.31 25.90 7.23
C LYS A 242 -1.96 25.25 8.46
N SER A 243 -1.97 25.93 9.60
CA SER A 243 -2.52 25.44 10.87
C SER A 243 -3.91 24.77 10.81
N ASN A 244 -4.68 24.95 9.73
CA ASN A 244 -5.88 24.20 9.38
C ASN A 244 -5.73 23.47 8.02
N PRO A 245 -5.33 22.19 8.00
CA PRO A 245 -5.40 21.39 6.77
C PRO A 245 -6.85 21.22 6.32
N VAL A 246 -7.08 21.25 5.00
CA VAL A 246 -8.42 21.07 4.44
C VAL A 246 -8.85 19.62 4.66
N PRO A 247 -9.96 19.36 5.35
CA PRO A 247 -10.45 17.99 5.57
C PRO A 247 -10.86 17.36 4.24
N ILE A 248 -10.86 16.02 4.17
CA ILE A 248 -11.37 15.32 2.97
C ILE A 248 -12.80 15.79 2.66
N PRO A 249 -13.08 16.28 1.43
CA PRO A 249 -14.40 16.78 1.04
C PRO A 249 -15.48 15.72 1.24
N GLN A 250 -16.70 16.15 1.61
CA GLN A 250 -17.81 15.23 1.83
C GLN A 250 -18.12 14.41 0.57
N THR A 251 -18.00 15.01 -0.62
CA THR A 251 -18.17 14.32 -1.90
C THR A 251 -17.22 13.14 -2.09
N VAL A 252 -16.00 13.23 -1.57
CA VAL A 252 -15.04 12.12 -1.57
C VAL A 252 -15.40 11.10 -0.50
N ARG A 253 -15.77 11.56 0.72
CA ARG A 253 -16.18 10.70 1.83
C ARG A 253 -17.37 9.80 1.46
N ASP A 254 -18.40 10.38 0.88
CA ASP A 254 -19.62 9.66 0.46
C ASP A 254 -19.33 8.56 -0.56
N LYS A 255 -18.28 8.75 -1.38
CA LYS A 255 -17.88 7.80 -2.40
C LYS A 255 -17.03 6.64 -1.89
N VAL A 256 -16.25 6.87 -0.83
CA VAL A 256 -15.25 5.90 -0.34
C VAL A 256 -15.67 5.19 0.93
N ILE A 257 -16.53 5.80 1.76
CA ILE A 257 -16.97 5.23 3.03
C ILE A 257 -18.06 4.19 2.78
N GLY A 258 -17.70 2.93 3.02
CA GLY A 258 -18.64 1.81 3.07
C GLY A 258 -18.97 1.40 4.50
N ASP A 259 -19.74 0.32 4.61
CA ASP A 259 -20.06 -0.31 5.88
C ASP A 259 -19.22 -1.59 6.11
N LYS A 260 -19.56 -2.37 7.14
CA LYS A 260 -18.89 -3.65 7.39
C LYS A 260 -19.30 -4.75 6.41
N ASN A 261 -20.43 -4.60 5.73
CA ASN A 261 -21.02 -5.55 4.79
C ASN A 261 -20.38 -5.44 3.41
N THR A 262 -19.81 -4.28 3.05
CA THR A 262 -19.02 -4.12 1.81
C THR A 262 -17.66 -4.83 1.86
N ARG A 263 -17.27 -5.39 3.01
CA ARG A 263 -16.03 -6.16 3.15
C ARG A 263 -16.21 -7.57 2.60
N VAL A 264 -15.25 -8.03 1.79
CA VAL A 264 -15.17 -9.45 1.40
C VAL A 264 -15.08 -10.35 2.63
N SER A 265 -15.83 -11.44 2.57
CA SER A 265 -15.95 -12.41 3.65
C SER A 265 -15.77 -13.82 3.11
N PHE A 266 -14.71 -14.48 3.56
CA PHE A 266 -14.38 -15.86 3.22
C PHE A 266 -14.66 -16.71 4.46
N ARG A 267 -15.91 -17.13 4.67
CA ARG A 267 -16.31 -17.84 5.92
C ARG A 267 -15.53 -19.15 6.08
N GLY A 268 -14.99 -19.37 7.27
CA GLY A 268 -14.23 -20.59 7.60
C GLY A 268 -12.82 -20.66 7.03
N SER A 269 -12.35 -19.63 6.33
CA SER A 269 -10.99 -19.59 5.78
C SER A 269 -9.96 -19.00 6.74
N GLU A 270 -8.69 -19.32 6.50
CA GLU A 270 -7.55 -18.71 7.20
C GLU A 270 -7.46 -17.20 6.99
N TRP A 271 -8.06 -16.65 5.92
CA TRP A 271 -8.18 -15.22 5.68
C TRP A 271 -8.90 -14.45 6.81
N GLN A 272 -9.59 -15.17 7.71
CA GLN A 272 -10.24 -14.60 8.88
C GLN A 272 -9.38 -14.62 10.15
N SER A 273 -8.21 -15.27 10.10
CA SER A 273 -7.26 -15.33 11.19
C SER A 273 -6.90 -13.91 11.63
N ARG A 274 -6.82 -13.69 12.95
CA ARG A 274 -6.51 -12.37 13.51
C ARG A 274 -5.01 -12.23 13.65
N HIS A 275 -4.48 -11.10 13.19
CA HIS A 275 -3.11 -10.71 13.48
C HIS A 275 -2.99 -10.15 14.88
N TYR A 276 -1.98 -10.61 15.62
CA TYR A 276 -1.63 -10.02 16.90
C TYR A 276 -1.03 -8.65 16.69
N ARG A 277 -1.44 -7.71 17.54
CA ARG A 277 -0.90 -6.35 17.53
C ARG A 277 0.29 -6.29 18.47
N ALA A 278 1.31 -5.55 18.07
CA ALA A 278 2.51 -5.30 18.87
C ALA A 278 2.43 -3.94 19.57
N CYS A 279 2.92 -3.89 20.81
CA CYS A 279 3.06 -2.65 21.55
C CYS A 279 4.15 -1.77 20.93
N ALA A 280 3.86 -0.49 20.66
CA ALA A 280 4.82 0.45 20.08
C ALA A 280 6.08 0.62 20.94
N ARG A 281 5.95 0.51 22.27
CA ARG A 281 7.06 0.65 23.23
C ARG A 281 7.86 -0.63 23.41
N CYS A 282 7.25 -1.70 23.92
CA CYS A 282 7.95 -2.92 24.31
C CYS A 282 7.97 -4.01 23.22
N LYS A 283 7.34 -3.74 22.06
CA LYS A 283 7.23 -4.65 20.91
C LYS A 283 6.55 -6.00 21.18
N ALA A 284 6.07 -6.23 22.41
CA ALA A 284 5.33 -7.44 22.75
C ALA A 284 4.03 -7.54 21.94
N SER A 285 3.89 -8.64 21.19
CA SER A 285 2.66 -9.04 20.53
C SER A 285 1.72 -9.68 21.54
N LYS A 286 0.46 -9.22 21.60
CA LYS A 286 -0.54 -9.76 22.54
C LYS A 286 -1.79 -10.23 21.79
N LYS A 287 -2.38 -11.32 22.28
CA LYS A 287 -3.69 -11.83 21.85
C LYS A 287 -4.85 -10.93 22.29
N ARG A 288 -4.67 -10.19 23.38
CA ARG A 288 -5.65 -9.21 23.87
C ARG A 288 -5.50 -7.89 23.13
N ASP A 289 -6.61 -7.15 23.03
CA ASP A 289 -6.62 -5.81 22.46
C ASP A 289 -5.66 -4.89 23.24
N LEU A 290 -4.75 -4.25 22.52
CA LEU A 290 -3.85 -3.23 23.05
C LEU A 290 -4.57 -1.88 23.11
N ASN A 291 -4.16 -1.01 24.04
CA ASN A 291 -4.71 0.33 24.16
C ASN A 291 -4.23 1.21 23.00
N LEU A 292 -5.18 1.84 22.32
CA LEU A 292 -4.90 2.84 21.31
C LEU A 292 -4.53 4.18 21.95
N CYS A 293 -3.62 4.92 21.33
CA CYS A 293 -3.46 6.34 21.64
C CYS A 293 -4.79 7.06 21.38
N SER A 294 -5.37 7.68 22.40
CA SER A 294 -6.66 8.38 22.30
C SER A 294 -6.62 9.60 21.37
N ARG A 295 -5.43 10.16 21.12
CA ARG A 295 -5.26 11.35 20.26
C ARG A 295 -5.19 10.98 18.79
N CYS A 296 -4.20 10.18 18.39
CA CYS A 296 -3.99 9.85 16.98
C CYS A 296 -4.71 8.58 16.52
N THR A 297 -5.09 7.68 17.46
CA THR A 297 -5.69 6.35 17.17
C THR A 297 -4.84 5.44 16.28
N ILE A 298 -3.54 5.73 16.18
CA ILE A 298 -2.57 5.04 15.31
C ILE A 298 -1.72 4.04 16.10
N GLU A 299 -1.15 4.44 17.24
CA GLU A 299 -0.26 3.57 18.04
C GLU A 299 -0.98 2.73 19.08
N PHE A 300 -0.42 1.55 19.30
CA PHE A 300 -0.87 0.60 20.31
C PHE A 300 0.10 0.50 21.47
N TYR A 301 -0.43 0.37 22.68
CA TYR A 301 0.35 0.19 23.89
C TYR A 301 -0.24 -0.92 24.74
N CYS A 302 0.61 -1.65 25.46
CA CYS A 302 0.15 -2.60 26.47
C CYS A 302 -0.68 -1.96 27.58
N GLY A 303 -0.49 -0.66 27.82
CA GLY A 303 -1.09 0.08 28.92
C GLY A 303 -0.59 1.52 28.94
N LYS A 304 -1.12 2.33 29.88
CA LYS A 304 -0.74 3.73 30.07
C LYS A 304 0.76 3.91 30.33
N GLU A 305 1.39 2.96 31.03
CA GLU A 305 2.82 3.02 31.32
C GLU A 305 3.69 2.91 30.06
N CYS A 306 3.41 1.96 29.17
CA CYS A 306 4.08 1.87 27.87
C CYS A 306 3.87 3.13 27.02
N GLN A 307 2.67 3.73 27.07
CA GLN A 307 2.37 4.96 26.36
C GLN A 307 3.17 6.15 26.90
N LYS A 308 3.24 6.34 28.23
CA LYS A 308 4.05 7.38 28.86
C LYS A 308 5.52 7.26 28.48
N LEU A 309 6.07 6.05 28.53
CA LEU A 309 7.47 5.80 28.18
C LEU A 309 7.77 6.06 26.70
N ALA A 310 6.83 5.77 25.80
CA ALA A 310 6.98 6.09 24.37
C ALA A 310 6.65 7.55 24.02
N TRP A 311 6.05 8.31 24.95
CA TRP A 311 5.56 9.66 24.67
C TRP A 311 6.62 10.65 24.17
N PRO A 312 7.86 10.68 24.69
CA PRO A 312 8.88 11.62 24.22
C PRO A 312 9.16 11.53 22.71
N GLU A 313 9.10 10.32 22.15
CA GLU A 313 9.24 10.05 20.72
C GLU A 313 7.92 10.23 19.98
N HIS A 314 6.83 9.63 20.50
CA HIS A 314 5.51 9.64 19.86
C HIS A 314 4.94 11.06 19.68
N LYS A 315 5.14 11.95 20.66
CA LYS A 315 4.56 13.31 20.64
C LYS A 315 5.00 14.17 19.45
N ARG A 316 6.14 13.84 18.81
CA ARG A 316 6.69 14.58 17.68
C ARG A 316 5.79 14.51 16.43
N TRP A 317 5.05 13.43 16.30
CA TRP A 317 4.20 13.14 15.15
C TRP A 317 2.75 12.81 15.53
N CYS A 318 2.45 12.70 16.83
CA CYS A 318 1.09 12.50 17.33
C CYS A 318 0.19 13.72 17.05
N ARG A 319 -0.66 13.62 16.03
CA ARG A 319 -1.68 14.62 15.69
C ARG A 319 -3.08 14.02 15.87
N ALA A 320 -4.04 14.85 16.26
CA ALA A 320 -5.45 14.44 16.27
C ALA A 320 -5.96 14.35 14.84
N GLY A 321 -6.82 13.37 14.55
CA GLY A 321 -7.61 13.38 13.31
C GLY A 321 -8.73 14.41 13.39
N PHE A 322 -9.25 14.82 12.23
CA PHE A 322 -10.34 15.79 12.10
C PHE A 322 -11.71 15.16 12.22
#